data_AF-A0A4Q3A1Y7-F1
#
_entry.id   AF-A0A4Q3A1Y7-F1
#
_cell.length_a   1.000
_cell.length_b   1.000
_cell.length_c   1.000
_cell.angle_alpha   90.00
_cell.angle_beta   90.00
_cell.angle_gamma   90.00
#
_symmetry.space_group_name_H-M   'P 1'
#
loop_
_entity.id
_entity.type
_entity.pdbx_description
1 polymer ?
#
loop_
_entity_poly.entity_id
_entity_poly.type
_entity_poly.pdbx_seq_one_letter_code
_entity_poly.pdbx_strand_id
1 'polypeptide(L)'
;MTGGAGGRALVAAPEVFTAKFRRRFSDFDVMPDLGSRIGTLTWYRGAATCIGLCALTLLLAPGFENPIYGTVPPKMTGAQFDATRAQSISPLGMGATTGYRVAASRLVAPLTDTPERPMINLDVKLASGDALLGALQRSGVGKGDASAIGSLITKAVALGDIQPGTMLDLTLGRRIDKSQPRPLEKLALRARFDLKIEVSRGGGGLSLKEIPIAIDRTPLRIQGTIGGSLYRSARAAGAPAKAVEAYIKTLASRVPVSRLGSGCKFDIILGQARAETGEVQLGNLMYAGVSGCSNNVQMLPWETGGKTEWFDGAGKGNTTGMMGMPANGRFSSGFGMRRHPILGYARMHKGMDIAAAWGSPVFAAADGVVQLAGRSSGYGNLIRISHGGGNGSGYGHLSRILVRAGQHVRKGQQIGAVGNTGMSTGPHLHYEWYRNGVAVNPRSISFSSTKQLSGGDLGQFRAKLGAMMAVPVGHGLSQDED
;
A
#
# COMPACT_ATOMS: atom_id res chain seq x y z
N MET A 1 -8.19 95.72 38.76
CA MET A 1 -7.85 96.42 37.50
C MET A 1 -7.74 95.38 36.40
N THR A 2 -8.68 95.45 35.46
CA THR A 2 -8.68 94.97 34.05
C THR A 2 -7.74 93.83 33.62
N GLY A 3 -8.35 92.78 33.04
CA GLY A 3 -7.73 91.84 32.09
C GLY A 3 -8.02 90.39 32.47
N GLY A 4 -8.92 89.63 31.85
CA GLY A 4 -9.37 89.66 30.46
C GLY A 4 -8.99 88.31 29.83
N ALA A 5 -9.96 87.41 29.75
CA ALA A 5 -9.84 86.05 29.20
C ALA A 5 -9.33 86.05 27.74
N GLY A 6 -8.68 84.97 27.33
CA GLY A 6 -8.34 84.76 25.92
C GLY A 6 -7.57 83.48 25.67
N GLY A 7 -8.26 82.34 25.66
CA GLY A 7 -7.75 81.13 25.04
C GLY A 7 -7.44 81.42 23.56
N ARG A 8 -6.19 81.22 23.15
CA ARG A 8 -5.80 81.27 21.74
C ARG A 8 -5.79 79.85 21.18
N ALA A 9 -6.66 79.67 20.20
CA ALA A 9 -6.75 78.49 19.35
C ALA A 9 -5.41 78.18 18.66
N LEU A 10 -5.16 76.88 18.48
CA LEU A 10 -4.09 76.32 17.66
C LEU A 10 -4.16 76.92 16.24
N VAL A 11 -3.15 77.71 15.89
CA VAL A 11 -2.96 78.23 14.54
C VAL A 11 -2.49 77.08 13.65
N ALA A 12 -3.25 76.80 12.58
CA ALA A 12 -2.90 75.83 11.55
C ALA A 12 -1.60 76.23 10.85
N ALA A 13 -0.66 75.29 10.75
CA ALA A 13 0.58 75.46 10.01
C ALA A 13 0.29 75.67 8.51
N PRO A 14 1.07 76.52 7.80
CA PRO A 14 0.82 76.85 6.41
C PRO A 14 1.11 75.65 5.50
N GLU A 15 0.17 75.33 4.60
CA GLU A 15 0.38 74.32 3.56
C GLU A 15 1.59 74.67 2.68
N VAL A 16 2.56 73.75 2.64
CA VAL A 16 3.74 73.85 1.79
C VAL A 16 3.31 73.84 0.31
N PHE A 17 3.90 74.73 -0.51
CA PHE A 17 3.65 74.90 -1.96
C PHE A 17 3.58 73.58 -2.75
N THR A 18 4.33 72.56 -2.32
CA THR A 18 4.35 71.21 -2.90
C THR A 18 3.00 70.50 -2.80
N ALA A 19 2.21 70.72 -1.75
CA ALA A 19 0.90 70.11 -1.57
C ALA A 19 -0.14 70.65 -2.57
N LYS A 20 -0.11 71.95 -2.86
CA LYS A 20 -0.96 72.58 -3.90
C LYS A 20 -0.61 72.12 -5.31
N PHE A 21 0.68 71.95 -5.62
CA PHE A 21 1.13 71.49 -6.93
C PHE A 21 0.76 70.02 -7.18
N ARG A 22 0.96 69.16 -6.17
CA ARG A 22 0.63 67.73 -6.22
C ARG A 22 -0.87 67.46 -6.38
N ARG A 23 -1.72 68.33 -5.83
CA ARG A 23 -3.19 68.24 -5.96
C ARG A 23 -3.73 68.72 -7.31
N ARG A 24 -2.97 69.58 -8.03
CA ARG A 24 -3.37 70.12 -9.35
C ARG A 24 -2.90 69.25 -10.52
N PHE A 25 -1.95 68.35 -10.28
CA PHE A 25 -1.36 67.44 -11.26
C PHE A 25 -1.23 66.00 -10.71
N SER A 26 -2.23 65.52 -9.96
CA SER A 26 -2.19 64.15 -9.39
C SER A 26 -2.06 63.06 -10.46
N ASP A 27 -2.55 63.34 -11.67
CA ASP A 27 -2.65 62.39 -12.77
C ASP A 27 -1.54 62.58 -13.81
N PHE A 28 -0.60 63.50 -13.58
CA PHE A 28 0.50 63.77 -14.50
C PHE A 28 1.70 62.86 -14.19
N ASP A 29 1.71 61.69 -14.84
CA ASP A 29 2.86 60.79 -14.81
C ASP A 29 3.94 61.23 -15.81
N VAL A 30 5.12 61.55 -15.28
CA VAL A 30 6.31 61.99 -16.03
C VAL A 30 7.00 60.80 -16.71
N MET A 31 6.87 59.60 -16.15
CA MET A 31 7.50 58.37 -16.65
C MET A 31 6.46 57.25 -16.77
N PRO A 32 5.49 57.39 -17.68
CA PRO A 32 4.49 56.35 -17.90
C PRO A 32 5.18 55.06 -18.37
N ASP A 33 4.66 53.92 -17.91
CA ASP A 33 5.16 52.60 -18.28
C ASP A 33 5.05 52.37 -19.80
N LEU A 34 6.20 52.33 -20.47
CA LEU A 34 6.34 52.13 -21.91
C LEU A 34 5.95 50.71 -22.37
N GLY A 35 5.83 49.75 -21.45
CA GLY A 35 5.27 48.41 -21.73
C GLY A 35 3.74 48.38 -21.77
N SER A 36 3.08 49.49 -21.44
CA SER A 36 1.62 49.59 -21.37
C SER A 36 1.06 50.61 -22.36
N ARG A 37 -0.18 50.41 -22.82
CA ARG A 37 -0.97 51.38 -23.64
C ARG A 37 -0.21 51.93 -24.87
N ILE A 38 0.48 51.05 -25.58
CA ILE A 38 1.29 51.36 -26.77
C ILE A 38 0.44 52.10 -27.83
N GLY A 39 0.98 53.18 -28.40
CA GLY A 39 0.33 53.99 -29.44
C GLY A 39 -0.61 55.09 -28.92
N THR A 40 -0.79 55.22 -27.61
CA THR A 40 -1.52 56.35 -27.01
C THR A 40 -0.65 57.61 -26.91
N LEU A 41 -1.27 58.79 -26.84
CA LEU A 41 -0.55 60.06 -26.62
C LEU A 41 0.28 60.05 -25.32
N THR A 42 -0.18 59.35 -24.28
CA THR A 42 0.58 59.14 -23.04
C THR A 42 1.84 58.30 -23.25
N TRP A 43 1.75 57.27 -24.10
CA TRP A 43 2.90 56.44 -24.45
C TRP A 43 3.93 57.22 -25.28
N TYR A 44 3.47 58.00 -26.28
CA TYR A 44 4.37 58.86 -27.06
C TYR A 44 5.07 59.92 -26.21
N ARG A 45 4.39 60.48 -25.21
CA ARG A 45 5.02 61.39 -24.24
C ARG A 45 6.11 60.68 -23.42
N GLY A 46 5.83 59.49 -22.91
CA GLY A 46 6.83 58.68 -22.20
C GLY A 46 8.04 58.34 -23.06
N ALA A 47 7.78 57.99 -24.33
CA ALA A 47 8.84 57.64 -25.28
C ALA A 47 9.73 58.85 -25.57
N ALA A 48 9.13 60.03 -25.76
CA ALA A 48 9.86 61.28 -25.93
C ALA A 48 10.70 61.64 -24.69
N THR A 49 10.15 61.49 -23.48
CA THR A 49 10.91 61.70 -22.23
C THR A 49 12.10 60.74 -22.13
N CYS A 50 11.89 59.46 -22.43
CA CYS A 50 12.95 58.44 -22.42
C CYS A 50 14.07 58.78 -23.43
N ILE A 51 13.70 59.10 -24.68
CA ILE A 51 14.65 59.50 -25.72
C ILE A 51 15.40 60.77 -25.31
N GLY A 52 14.72 61.75 -24.72
CA GLY A 52 15.35 62.97 -24.22
C GLY A 52 16.37 62.70 -23.12
N LEU A 53 16.06 61.81 -22.18
CA LEU A 53 17.00 61.41 -21.12
C LEU A 53 18.19 60.63 -21.68
N CYS A 54 17.98 59.72 -22.63
CA CYS A 54 19.06 59.01 -23.32
C CYS A 54 19.94 59.96 -24.14
N ALA A 55 19.36 60.94 -24.82
CA ALA A 55 20.11 61.95 -25.56
C ALA A 55 20.93 62.84 -24.61
N LEU A 56 20.35 63.22 -23.47
CA LEU A 56 21.03 63.99 -22.44
C LEU A 56 22.20 63.22 -21.82
N THR A 57 22.04 61.93 -21.52
CA THR A 57 23.15 61.11 -21.01
C THR A 57 24.25 60.93 -22.04
N LEU A 58 23.93 60.80 -23.33
CA LEU A 58 24.92 60.78 -24.40
C LEU A 58 25.63 62.13 -24.59
N LEU A 59 24.91 63.25 -24.45
CA LEU A 59 25.49 64.60 -24.51
C LEU A 59 26.39 64.91 -23.31
N LEU A 60 26.07 64.36 -22.14
CA LEU A 60 26.86 64.50 -20.91
C LEU A 60 27.94 63.42 -20.78
N ALA A 61 27.92 62.38 -21.62
CA ALA A 61 28.96 61.37 -21.61
C ALA A 61 30.28 62.01 -22.05
N PRO A 62 31.39 61.79 -21.33
CA PRO A 62 32.69 62.19 -21.82
C PRO A 62 32.91 61.48 -23.16
N GLY A 63 33.03 62.27 -24.24
CA GLY A 63 33.20 61.74 -25.58
C GLY A 63 34.44 60.85 -25.69
N PHE A 64 34.50 60.02 -26.73
CA PHE A 64 35.64 59.14 -27.02
C PHE A 64 36.97 59.90 -27.19
N GLU A 65 36.92 61.22 -27.32
CA GLU A 65 38.07 62.11 -27.44
C GLU A 65 38.81 62.32 -26.10
N ASN A 66 38.16 62.12 -24.95
CA ASN A 66 38.79 62.24 -23.62
C ASN A 66 38.55 60.96 -22.79
N PRO A 67 39.20 59.82 -23.15
CA PRO A 67 39.12 58.63 -22.33
C PRO A 67 39.73 58.89 -20.95
N ILE A 68 38.98 58.60 -19.89
CA ILE A 68 39.50 58.61 -18.54
C ILE A 68 40.54 57.48 -18.46
N TYR A 69 41.82 57.85 -18.40
CA TYR A 69 42.92 56.88 -18.30
C TYR A 69 42.90 56.24 -16.90
N GLY A 70 42.24 55.09 -16.79
CA GLY A 70 42.40 54.19 -15.66
C GLY A 70 43.71 53.42 -15.79
N THR A 71 44.56 53.45 -14.78
CA THR A 71 45.72 52.56 -14.71
C THR A 71 45.22 51.13 -14.50
N VAL A 72 45.21 50.32 -15.57
CA VAL A 72 44.91 48.90 -15.45
C VAL A 72 46.20 48.20 -15.01
N PRO A 73 46.20 47.49 -13.87
CA PRO A 73 47.37 46.71 -13.48
C PRO A 73 47.70 45.66 -14.56
N PRO A 74 48.99 45.32 -14.73
CA PRO A 74 49.41 44.36 -15.74
C PRO A 74 48.70 43.01 -15.57
N LYS A 75 48.42 42.33 -16.69
CA LYS A 75 47.76 41.03 -16.70
C LYS A 75 48.58 40.02 -15.90
N MET A 76 47.99 39.50 -14.81
CA MET A 76 48.60 38.44 -14.01
C MET A 76 48.78 37.18 -14.88
N THR A 77 49.99 36.61 -14.91
CA THR A 77 50.29 35.38 -15.67
C THR A 77 50.87 34.29 -14.78
N GLY A 78 50.58 33.04 -15.09
CA GLY A 78 51.13 31.87 -14.37
C GLY A 78 50.68 31.82 -12.90
N ALA A 79 51.63 31.60 -11.99
CA ALA A 79 51.38 31.33 -10.58
C ALA A 79 50.60 32.45 -9.85
N GLN A 80 50.79 33.72 -10.26
CA GLN A 80 50.05 34.84 -9.68
C GLN A 80 48.56 34.79 -10.04
N PHE A 81 48.25 34.42 -11.29
CA PHE A 81 46.86 34.25 -11.73
C PHE A 81 46.18 33.10 -11.00
N ASP A 82 46.87 31.96 -10.85
CA ASP A 82 46.34 30.81 -10.11
C ASP A 82 46.12 31.12 -8.62
N ALA A 83 47.01 31.89 -7.99
CA ALA A 83 46.87 32.33 -6.61
C ALA A 83 45.66 33.25 -6.41
N THR A 84 45.51 34.27 -7.26
CA THR A 84 44.35 35.18 -7.22
C THR A 84 43.06 34.44 -7.54
N ARG A 85 43.06 33.50 -8.50
CA ARG A 85 41.89 32.66 -8.81
C ARG A 85 41.44 31.87 -7.58
N ALA A 86 42.36 31.17 -6.91
CA ALA A 86 42.06 30.34 -5.75
C ALA A 86 41.59 31.13 -4.50
N GLN A 87 41.92 32.42 -4.44
CA GLN A 87 41.50 33.34 -3.37
C GLN A 87 40.23 34.15 -3.74
N SER A 88 39.86 34.20 -5.02
CA SER A 88 38.67 34.89 -5.51
C SER A 88 37.41 34.01 -5.47
N ILE A 89 36.24 34.64 -5.42
CA ILE A 89 34.96 33.96 -5.67
C ILE A 89 34.80 33.83 -7.20
N SER A 90 35.25 32.70 -7.75
CA SER A 90 35.20 32.44 -9.21
C SER A 90 33.98 31.58 -9.61
N PRO A 91 33.47 31.70 -10.86
CA PRO A 91 32.34 30.91 -11.36
C PRO A 91 32.64 29.40 -11.35
N LEU A 92 31.62 28.60 -11.03
CA LEU A 92 31.71 27.13 -10.82
C LEU A 92 32.28 26.33 -12.01
N GLY A 93 32.33 26.90 -13.21
CA GLY A 93 32.72 26.21 -14.45
C GLY A 93 34.18 25.76 -14.56
N MET A 94 35.08 26.26 -13.71
CA MET A 94 36.51 25.88 -13.70
C MET A 94 36.90 24.97 -12.52
N GLY A 95 35.91 24.50 -11.75
CA GLY A 95 36.13 23.72 -10.53
C GLY A 95 36.37 24.60 -9.30
N ALA A 96 35.75 24.22 -8.17
CA ALA A 96 35.90 24.92 -6.90
C ALA A 96 37.21 24.51 -6.22
N THR A 97 38.34 25.07 -6.64
CA THR A 97 39.57 25.03 -5.82
C THR A 97 39.49 26.14 -4.78
N THR A 98 38.76 25.92 -3.69
CA THR A 98 38.81 26.83 -2.55
C THR A 98 40.17 26.69 -1.86
N GLY A 99 41.01 27.72 -1.96
CA GLY A 99 42.30 27.78 -1.28
C GLY A 99 43.50 27.35 -2.12
N TYR A 100 44.66 27.89 -1.74
CA TYR A 100 45.95 27.60 -2.35
C TYR A 100 46.61 26.42 -1.62
N ARG A 101 47.04 25.37 -2.33
CA ARG A 101 47.87 24.31 -1.73
C ARG A 101 49.28 24.85 -1.54
N VAL A 102 49.55 25.47 -0.39
CA VAL A 102 50.91 25.87 0.00
C VAL A 102 51.66 24.63 0.49
N ALA A 103 52.92 24.45 0.08
CA ALA A 103 53.79 23.48 0.74
C ALA A 103 53.91 23.82 2.23
N ALA A 104 53.98 22.81 3.09
CA ALA A 104 54.09 23.03 4.54
C ALA A 104 55.32 23.91 4.84
N SER A 105 55.10 25.12 5.34
CA SER A 105 56.17 25.99 5.81
C SER A 105 56.58 25.56 7.22
N ARG A 106 57.66 26.14 7.76
CA ARG A 106 58.13 25.88 9.14
C ARG A 106 57.11 26.28 10.22
N LEU A 107 56.06 27.02 9.84
CA LEU A 107 54.95 27.44 10.71
C LEU A 107 53.79 26.43 10.70
N VAL A 108 53.81 25.46 9.79
CA VAL A 108 52.79 24.41 9.70
C VAL A 108 53.21 23.26 10.61
N ALA A 109 52.54 23.14 11.76
CA ALA A 109 52.62 21.93 12.57
C ALA A 109 51.58 20.92 12.04
N PRO A 110 51.94 19.63 11.85
CA PRO A 110 50.93 18.61 11.63
C PRO A 110 49.98 18.61 12.83
N LEU A 111 48.67 18.66 12.59
CA LEU A 111 47.73 18.34 13.65
C LEU A 111 47.99 16.88 14.03
N THR A 112 48.51 16.68 15.24
CA THR A 112 48.63 15.36 15.86
C THR A 112 47.27 14.72 16.04
N ASP A 113 46.21 15.53 16.10
CA ASP A 113 44.85 15.02 16.14
C ASP A 113 43.80 15.93 15.50
N THR A 114 42.80 15.34 14.84
CA THR A 114 41.65 16.09 14.31
C THR A 114 40.74 16.52 15.46
N PRO A 115 40.36 17.81 15.58
CA PRO A 115 39.49 18.29 16.64
C PRO A 115 38.16 17.54 16.63
N GLU A 116 37.77 17.06 17.81
CA GLU A 116 36.59 16.25 17.96
C GLU A 116 35.31 17.09 17.84
N ARG A 117 34.41 16.68 16.95
CA ARG A 117 33.09 17.31 16.85
C ARG A 117 32.28 17.08 18.13
N PRO A 118 31.67 18.14 18.69
CA PRO A 118 30.85 18.04 19.89
C PRO A 118 29.61 17.18 19.68
N MET A 119 29.02 17.23 18.48
CA MET A 119 27.87 16.40 18.09
C MET A 119 28.04 15.87 16.67
N ILE A 120 27.49 14.68 16.41
CA ILE A 120 27.38 14.09 15.07
C ILE A 120 25.92 13.68 14.87
N ASN A 121 25.30 14.19 13.81
CA ASN A 121 23.99 13.73 13.36
C ASN A 121 24.19 12.65 12.28
N LEU A 122 23.47 11.54 12.41
CA LEU A 122 23.51 10.42 11.48
C LEU A 122 22.08 9.96 11.19
N ASP A 123 21.78 9.74 9.91
CA ASP A 123 20.56 9.08 9.48
C ASP A 123 20.93 7.66 9.05
N VAL A 124 20.43 6.68 9.78
CA VAL A 124 20.80 5.27 9.58
C VAL A 124 19.58 4.46 9.22
N LYS A 125 19.63 3.79 8.07
CA LYS A 125 18.56 2.90 7.65
C LYS A 125 18.77 1.51 8.26
N LEU A 126 17.74 0.99 8.94
CA LEU A 126 17.74 -0.38 9.46
C LEU A 126 17.74 -1.39 8.30
N ALA A 127 18.71 -2.29 8.24
CA ALA A 127 18.81 -3.29 7.18
C ALA A 127 17.90 -4.51 7.45
N SER A 128 17.60 -5.29 6.41
CA SER A 128 16.85 -6.54 6.55
C SER A 128 17.67 -7.59 7.29
N GLY A 129 17.11 -8.14 8.38
CA GLY A 129 17.78 -9.12 9.24
C GLY A 129 18.75 -8.53 10.26
N ASP A 130 18.92 -7.21 10.26
CA ASP A 130 19.74 -6.52 11.24
C ASP A 130 18.89 -6.16 12.48
N ALA A 131 19.37 -6.56 13.66
CA ALA A 131 18.73 -6.19 14.90
C ALA A 131 19.00 -4.70 15.19
N LEU A 132 18.02 -3.98 15.74
CA LEU A 132 18.16 -2.57 16.11
C LEU A 132 19.43 -2.29 16.92
N LEU A 133 19.77 -3.17 17.86
CA LEU A 133 20.98 -3.05 18.68
C LEU A 133 22.26 -3.12 17.84
N GLY A 134 22.29 -4.01 16.84
CA GLY A 134 23.40 -4.15 15.90
C GLY A 134 23.57 -2.92 15.02
N ALA A 135 22.46 -2.38 14.50
CA ALA A 135 22.45 -1.14 13.74
C ALA A 135 23.03 0.04 14.54
N LEU A 136 22.60 0.21 15.79
CA LEU A 136 23.08 1.26 16.69
C LEU A 136 24.59 1.13 16.95
N GLN A 137 25.06 -0.08 17.26
CA GLN A 137 26.48 -0.34 17.53
C GLN A 137 27.37 -0.05 16.31
N ARG A 138 26.96 -0.48 15.11
CA ARG A 138 27.71 -0.18 13.88
C ARG A 138 27.71 1.30 13.53
N SER A 139 26.72 2.05 14.01
CA SER A 139 26.65 3.50 13.87
C SER A 139 27.52 4.27 14.88
N GLY A 140 28.23 3.56 15.76
CA GLY A 140 29.14 4.14 16.75
C GLY A 140 28.54 4.37 18.14
N VAL A 141 27.32 3.89 18.39
CA VAL A 141 26.69 3.91 19.72
C VAL A 141 27.36 2.87 20.62
N GLY A 142 27.66 3.25 21.86
CA GLY A 142 28.26 2.33 22.84
C GLY A 142 27.37 1.12 23.14
N LYS A 143 27.98 -0.05 23.41
CA LYS A 143 27.25 -1.29 23.71
C LYS A 143 26.28 -1.14 24.90
N GLY A 144 26.67 -0.40 25.94
CA GLY A 144 25.83 -0.12 27.11
C GLY A 144 24.59 0.69 26.74
N ASP A 145 24.78 1.80 26.01
CA ASP A 145 23.68 2.63 25.50
C ASP A 145 22.75 1.84 24.58
N ALA A 146 23.31 1.08 23.62
CA ALA A 146 22.52 0.25 22.71
C ALA A 146 21.61 -0.76 23.46
N SER A 147 22.12 -1.38 24.53
CA SER A 147 21.35 -2.29 25.39
C SER A 147 20.26 -1.56 26.19
N ALA A 148 20.58 -0.39 26.75
CA ALA A 148 19.63 0.44 27.48
C ALA A 148 18.49 0.93 26.57
N ILE A 149 18.83 1.37 25.35
CA ILE A 149 17.86 1.75 24.31
C ILE A 149 16.95 0.57 23.96
N GLY A 150 17.53 -0.61 23.70
CA GLY A 150 16.75 -1.81 23.42
C GLY A 150 15.78 -2.14 24.55
N SER A 151 16.23 -2.02 25.81
CA SER A 151 15.39 -2.25 26.99
C SER A 151 14.28 -1.21 27.15
N LEU A 152 14.53 0.05 26.78
CA LEU A 152 13.52 1.11 26.77
C LEU A 152 12.48 0.88 25.68
N ILE A 153 12.91 0.67 24.43
CA ILE A 153 12.02 0.50 23.28
C ILE A 153 11.14 -0.74 23.42
N THR A 154 11.67 -1.83 23.98
CA THR A 154 10.90 -3.07 24.21
C THR A 154 9.70 -2.87 25.14
N LYS A 155 9.67 -1.80 25.96
CA LYS A 155 8.49 -1.45 26.78
C LYS A 155 7.32 -0.92 25.95
N ALA A 156 7.60 -0.33 24.79
CA ALA A 156 6.60 0.29 23.91
C ALA A 156 6.27 -0.60 22.70
N VAL A 157 7.29 -1.20 22.08
CA VAL A 157 7.17 -1.99 20.84
C VAL A 157 8.14 -3.17 20.88
N ALA A 158 7.67 -4.34 20.44
CA ALA A 158 8.56 -5.49 20.26
C ALA A 158 9.60 -5.17 19.18
N LEU A 159 10.88 -5.43 19.44
CA LEU A 159 11.96 -5.06 18.52
C LEU A 159 11.81 -5.67 17.12
N GLY A 160 11.12 -6.81 16.99
CA GLY A 160 10.83 -7.46 15.71
C GLY A 160 9.70 -6.81 14.90
N ASP A 161 8.87 -5.96 15.51
CA ASP A 161 7.80 -5.24 14.81
C ASP A 161 8.32 -4.03 14.02
N ILE A 162 9.51 -3.53 14.40
CA ILE A 162 10.19 -2.44 13.70
C ILE A 162 10.64 -2.97 12.34
N GLN A 163 10.02 -2.45 11.28
CA GLN A 163 10.24 -2.96 9.94
C GLN A 163 11.66 -2.66 9.44
N PRO A 164 12.29 -3.60 8.72
CA PRO A 164 13.46 -3.29 7.91
C PRO A 164 13.20 -2.09 7.00
N GLY A 165 14.18 -1.22 6.88
CA GLY A 165 14.11 0.02 6.12
C GLY A 165 13.67 1.24 6.94
N THR A 166 13.30 1.06 8.21
CA THR A 166 13.06 2.17 9.14
C THR A 166 14.30 3.08 9.24
N MET A 167 14.09 4.39 9.13
CA MET A 167 15.13 5.39 9.33
C MET A 167 15.30 5.66 10.83
N LEU A 168 16.55 5.70 11.28
CA LEU A 168 16.98 6.01 12.63
C LEU A 168 17.72 7.35 12.59
N ASP A 169 17.13 8.38 13.18
CA ASP A 169 17.73 9.70 13.27
C ASP A 169 18.50 9.78 14.59
N LEU A 170 19.82 9.76 14.51
CA LEU A 170 20.74 9.65 15.65
C LEU A 170 21.50 10.96 15.84
N THR A 171 21.59 11.42 17.08
CA THR A 171 22.54 12.45 17.52
C THR A 171 23.50 11.82 18.52
N LEU A 172 24.77 11.73 18.14
CA LEU A 172 25.85 11.24 19.00
C LEU A 172 26.56 12.42 19.66
N GLY A 173 26.74 12.33 20.97
CA GLY A 173 27.42 13.34 21.77
C GLY A 173 28.94 13.25 21.69
N ARG A 174 29.59 14.07 22.52
CA ARG A 174 31.03 14.10 22.66
C ARG A 174 31.50 12.91 23.50
N ARG A 175 32.54 12.22 23.03
CA ARG A 175 33.26 11.21 23.82
C ARG A 175 34.45 11.84 24.54
N ILE A 176 34.89 11.19 25.61
CA ILE A 176 36.02 11.64 26.43
C ILE A 176 37.34 11.37 25.71
N ASP A 177 37.45 10.22 25.05
CA ASP A 177 38.64 9.79 24.31
C ASP A 177 38.26 8.98 23.05
N LYS A 178 39.16 8.92 22.06
CA LYS A 178 38.91 8.24 20.78
C LYS A 178 38.78 6.73 20.86
N SER A 179 39.29 6.12 21.92
CA SER A 179 39.11 4.69 22.22
C SER A 179 37.69 4.35 22.69
N GLN A 180 36.92 5.34 23.14
CA GLN A 180 35.56 5.13 23.66
C GLN A 180 34.50 5.36 22.57
N PRO A 181 33.38 4.63 22.61
CA PRO A 181 32.23 4.91 21.76
C PRO A 181 31.59 6.25 22.14
N ARG A 182 30.86 6.86 21.21
CA ARG A 182 30.13 8.10 21.50
C ARG A 182 28.84 7.78 22.28
N PRO A 183 28.50 8.59 23.30
CA PRO A 183 27.20 8.46 23.94
C PRO A 183 26.10 8.89 22.96
N LEU A 184 24.95 8.22 23.01
CA LEU A 184 23.78 8.68 22.29
C LEU A 184 23.13 9.86 23.05
N GLU A 185 22.90 10.99 22.38
CA GLU A 185 22.15 12.13 22.92
C GLU A 185 20.66 12.04 22.55
N LYS A 186 20.37 11.73 21.29
CA LYS A 186 19.00 11.58 20.78
C LYS A 186 18.92 10.46 19.76
N LEU A 187 17.85 9.69 19.80
CA LEU A 187 17.43 8.77 18.75
C LEU A 187 15.95 9.05 18.47
N ALA A 188 15.58 9.28 17.22
CA ALA A 188 14.19 9.28 16.80
C ALA A 188 14.00 8.20 15.73
N LEU A 189 12.90 7.45 15.82
CA LEU A 189 12.53 6.50 14.78
C LEU A 189 11.01 6.34 14.69
N ARG A 190 10.55 5.97 13.51
CA ARG A 190 9.16 5.55 13.29
C ARG A 190 9.04 4.07 13.59
N ALA A 191 8.64 3.74 14.83
CA ALA A 191 8.58 2.35 15.30
C ALA A 191 7.45 1.56 14.62
N ARG A 192 6.30 2.20 14.39
CA ARG A 192 5.16 1.65 13.65
C ARG A 192 4.50 2.75 12.80
N PHE A 193 3.53 2.36 11.98
CA PHE A 193 2.77 3.31 11.17
C PHE A 193 2.03 4.36 12.04
N ASP A 194 1.61 3.97 13.25
CA ASP A 194 0.85 4.76 14.24
C ASP A 194 1.71 5.35 15.37
N LEU A 195 3.02 5.10 15.38
CA LEU A 195 3.85 5.41 16.54
C LEU A 195 5.26 5.86 16.14
N LYS A 196 5.59 7.09 16.54
CA LYS A 196 6.97 7.59 16.57
C LYS A 196 7.51 7.48 17.99
N ILE A 197 8.77 7.11 18.09
CA ILE A 197 9.48 7.00 19.37
C ILE A 197 10.67 7.94 19.34
N GLU A 198 10.90 8.65 20.43
CA GLU A 198 12.11 9.42 20.66
C GLU A 198 12.77 8.97 21.97
N VAL A 199 14.05 8.64 21.89
CA VAL A 199 14.91 8.40 23.06
C VAL A 199 15.82 9.60 23.21
N SER A 200 15.90 10.17 24.41
CA SER A 200 16.77 11.31 24.70
C SER A 200 17.56 11.10 25.98
N ARG A 201 18.80 11.59 25.98
CA ARG A 201 19.68 11.60 27.16
C ARG A 201 19.43 12.87 27.97
N GLY A 202 19.18 12.68 29.26
CA GLY A 202 19.13 13.75 30.26
C GLY A 202 20.09 13.49 31.41
N GLY A 203 20.05 14.34 32.45
CA GLY A 203 20.92 14.21 33.63
C GLY A 203 20.77 12.89 34.41
N GLY A 204 19.63 12.19 34.24
CA GLY A 204 19.35 10.89 34.85
C GLY A 204 19.54 9.67 33.94
N GLY A 205 20.11 9.84 32.73
CA GLY A 205 20.28 8.77 31.74
C GLY A 205 19.34 8.88 30.55
N LEU A 206 19.08 7.75 29.88
CA LEU A 206 18.22 7.70 28.69
C LEU A 206 16.74 7.57 29.09
N SER A 207 15.89 8.32 28.41
CA SER A 207 14.43 8.32 28.59
C SER A 207 13.73 8.12 27.26
N LEU A 208 12.57 7.45 27.29
CA LEU A 208 11.72 7.15 26.14
C LEU A 208 10.51 8.09 26.13
N LYS A 209 10.20 8.68 24.97
CA LYS A 209 8.98 9.42 24.70
C LYS A 209 8.25 8.77 23.54
N GLU A 210 7.02 8.38 23.78
CA GLU A 210 6.09 7.88 22.77
C GLU A 210 5.28 9.03 22.19
N ILE A 211 5.22 9.10 20.86
CA ILE A 211 4.49 10.13 20.13
C ILE A 211 3.50 9.39 19.21
N PRO A 212 2.23 9.23 19.63
CA PRO A 212 1.21 8.59 18.80
C PRO A 212 0.95 9.46 17.57
N ILE A 213 0.77 8.83 16.41
CA ILE A 213 0.46 9.48 15.14
C ILE A 213 -1.01 9.20 14.82
N ALA A 214 -1.80 10.25 14.59
CA ALA A 214 -3.18 10.08 14.20
C ALA A 214 -3.26 9.39 12.82
N ILE A 215 -4.13 8.37 12.73
CA ILE A 215 -4.39 7.64 11.48
C ILE A 215 -5.86 7.78 11.12
N ASP A 216 -6.10 8.30 9.93
CA ASP A 216 -7.39 8.19 9.27
C ASP A 216 -7.53 6.81 8.61
N ARG A 217 -8.55 6.05 9.03
CA ARG A 217 -8.87 4.70 8.51
C ARG A 217 -10.05 4.69 7.56
N THR A 218 -10.45 5.85 7.03
CA THR A 218 -11.53 5.95 6.05
C THR A 218 -11.21 5.08 4.82
N PRO A 219 -12.07 4.13 4.45
CA PRO A 219 -11.82 3.25 3.30
C PRO A 219 -11.71 4.02 1.99
N LEU A 220 -10.89 3.52 1.08
CA LEU A 220 -10.75 4.08 -0.27
C LEU A 220 -11.74 3.41 -1.21
N ARG A 221 -12.66 4.17 -1.80
CA ARG A 221 -13.58 3.69 -2.84
C ARG A 221 -13.12 4.16 -4.22
N ILE A 222 -12.90 3.20 -5.12
CA ILE A 222 -12.46 3.42 -6.49
C ILE A 222 -13.55 2.92 -7.43
N GLN A 223 -14.06 3.82 -8.27
CA GLN A 223 -15.08 3.51 -9.28
C GLN A 223 -14.63 3.92 -10.67
N GLY A 224 -15.18 3.25 -11.69
CA GLY A 224 -14.95 3.61 -13.08
C GLY A 224 -15.75 2.75 -14.04
N THR A 225 -15.70 3.09 -15.33
CA THR A 225 -16.30 2.28 -16.40
C THR A 225 -15.32 1.23 -16.89
N ILE A 226 -15.81 0.00 -17.11
CA ILE A 226 -15.04 -1.07 -17.73
C ILE A 226 -14.89 -0.75 -19.22
N GLY A 227 -13.66 -0.57 -19.70
CA GLY A 227 -13.35 -0.46 -21.13
C GLY A 227 -13.07 -1.82 -21.76
N GLY A 228 -12.05 -1.91 -22.62
CA GLY A 228 -11.64 -3.18 -23.26
C GLY A 228 -11.06 -4.23 -22.30
N SER A 229 -10.73 -3.86 -21.06
CA SER A 229 -10.27 -4.78 -20.03
C SER A 229 -10.61 -4.23 -18.65
N LEU A 230 -11.30 -5.02 -17.83
CA LEU A 230 -11.59 -4.67 -16.43
C LEU A 230 -10.29 -4.40 -15.65
N TYR A 231 -9.28 -5.24 -15.84
CA TYR A 231 -7.99 -5.08 -15.16
C TYR A 231 -7.35 -3.72 -15.51
N ARG A 232 -7.25 -3.40 -16.81
CA ARG A 232 -6.64 -2.13 -17.25
C ARG A 232 -7.42 -0.91 -16.76
N SER A 233 -8.75 -0.99 -16.81
CA SER A 233 -9.64 0.10 -16.38
C SER A 233 -9.51 0.37 -14.88
N ALA A 234 -9.48 -0.69 -14.05
CA ALA A 234 -9.30 -0.55 -12.61
C ALA A 234 -7.90 -0.02 -12.24
N ARG A 235 -6.84 -0.48 -12.93
CA ARG A 235 -5.47 0.03 -12.74
C ARG A 235 -5.36 1.51 -13.12
N ALA A 236 -5.99 1.92 -14.22
CA ALA A 236 -6.01 3.32 -14.66
C ALA A 236 -6.76 4.24 -13.69
N ALA A 237 -7.77 3.71 -12.97
CA ALA A 237 -8.47 4.43 -11.91
C ALA A 237 -7.71 4.49 -10.57
N GLY A 238 -6.48 3.98 -10.50
CA GLY A 238 -5.64 4.05 -9.29
C GLY A 238 -5.71 2.83 -8.36
N ALA A 239 -6.41 1.75 -8.75
CA ALA A 239 -6.43 0.53 -7.94
C ALA A 239 -5.08 -0.22 -8.01
N PRO A 240 -4.51 -0.69 -6.88
CA PRO A 240 -3.26 -1.44 -6.89
C PRO A 240 -3.47 -2.85 -7.47
N ALA A 241 -2.43 -3.41 -8.11
CA ALA A 241 -2.48 -4.71 -8.81
C ALA A 241 -3.12 -5.82 -7.97
N LYS A 242 -2.64 -5.98 -6.72
CA LYS A 242 -3.12 -6.99 -5.77
C LYS A 242 -4.61 -6.84 -5.45
N ALA A 243 -5.11 -5.61 -5.36
CA ALA A 243 -6.52 -5.36 -5.11
C ALA A 243 -7.38 -5.72 -6.33
N VAL A 244 -6.92 -5.38 -7.54
CA VAL A 244 -7.61 -5.72 -8.79
C VAL A 244 -7.69 -7.23 -8.98
N GLU A 245 -6.62 -7.96 -8.69
CA GLU A 245 -6.60 -9.42 -8.73
C GLU A 245 -7.60 -10.04 -7.73
N ALA A 246 -7.58 -9.57 -6.48
CA ALA A 246 -8.53 -9.99 -5.46
C ALA A 246 -9.98 -9.70 -5.88
N TYR A 247 -10.23 -8.53 -6.46
CA TYR A 247 -11.53 -8.10 -6.96
C TYR A 247 -12.04 -8.99 -8.10
N ILE A 248 -11.21 -9.24 -9.12
CA ILE A 248 -11.55 -10.13 -10.25
C ILE A 248 -11.84 -11.55 -9.75
N LYS A 249 -11.01 -12.08 -8.83
CA LYS A 249 -11.21 -13.40 -8.24
C LYS A 249 -12.54 -13.50 -7.49
N THR A 250 -12.87 -12.48 -6.71
CA THR A 250 -14.14 -12.41 -5.97
C THR A 250 -15.33 -12.37 -6.94
N LEU A 251 -15.32 -11.48 -7.94
CA LEU A 251 -16.41 -11.37 -8.91
C LEU A 251 -16.62 -12.64 -9.74
N ALA A 252 -15.53 -13.29 -10.15
CA ALA A 252 -15.56 -14.53 -10.94
C ALA A 252 -16.32 -15.66 -10.24
N SER A 253 -16.48 -15.59 -8.91
CA SER A 253 -17.29 -16.55 -8.14
C SER A 253 -18.80 -16.45 -8.42
N ARG A 254 -19.27 -15.33 -8.98
CA ARG A 254 -20.69 -15.07 -9.21
C ARG A 254 -21.04 -14.81 -10.67
N VAL A 255 -20.18 -14.11 -11.40
CA VAL A 255 -20.37 -13.78 -12.82
C VAL A 255 -19.06 -13.99 -13.57
N PRO A 256 -19.06 -14.73 -14.70
CA PRO A 256 -17.89 -14.84 -15.54
C PRO A 256 -17.45 -13.46 -16.02
N VAL A 257 -16.19 -13.10 -15.79
CA VAL A 257 -15.64 -11.77 -16.11
C VAL A 257 -15.78 -11.44 -17.60
N SER A 258 -15.77 -12.46 -18.48
CA SER A 258 -16.01 -12.31 -19.91
C SER A 258 -17.41 -11.81 -20.29
N ARG A 259 -18.39 -11.89 -19.38
CA ARG A 259 -19.74 -11.35 -19.58
C ARG A 259 -19.87 -9.88 -19.17
N LEU A 260 -18.83 -9.30 -18.57
CA LEU A 260 -18.80 -7.89 -18.23
C LEU A 260 -18.40 -7.09 -19.47
N GLY A 261 -19.36 -6.40 -20.08
CA GLY A 261 -19.15 -5.59 -21.28
C GLY A 261 -18.52 -4.23 -21.01
N SER A 262 -18.10 -3.55 -22.08
CA SER A 262 -17.39 -2.26 -22.08
C SER A 262 -18.21 -1.03 -21.64
N GLY A 263 -19.30 -1.25 -20.89
CA GLY A 263 -20.16 -0.21 -20.32
C GLY A 263 -20.56 -0.48 -18.86
N CYS A 264 -20.20 -1.63 -18.30
CA CYS A 264 -20.38 -1.90 -16.88
C CYS A 264 -19.54 -0.91 -16.04
N LYS A 265 -20.04 -0.53 -14.87
CA LYS A 265 -19.28 0.24 -13.86
C LYS A 265 -18.73 -0.70 -12.79
N PHE A 266 -17.44 -0.63 -12.53
CA PHE A 266 -16.82 -1.34 -11.41
C PHE A 266 -16.79 -0.45 -10.16
N ASP A 267 -16.85 -1.08 -8.99
CA ASP A 267 -16.78 -0.43 -7.68
C ASP A 267 -15.93 -1.28 -6.73
N ILE A 268 -14.83 -0.71 -6.26
CA ILE A 268 -13.82 -1.38 -5.44
C ILE A 268 -13.66 -0.55 -4.17
N ILE A 269 -13.87 -1.16 -3.00
CA ILE A 269 -13.55 -0.50 -1.73
C ILE A 269 -12.42 -1.25 -1.04
N LEU A 270 -11.37 -0.52 -0.68
CA LEU A 270 -10.18 -1.02 -0.03
C LEU A 270 -10.07 -0.44 1.36
N GLY A 271 -9.50 -1.21 2.29
CA GLY A 271 -9.01 -0.62 3.53
C GLY A 271 -7.93 0.40 3.20
N GLN A 272 -7.93 1.54 3.89
CA GLN A 272 -6.88 2.53 3.78
C GLN A 272 -6.52 3.00 5.19
N ALA A 273 -5.24 3.27 5.40
CA ALA A 273 -4.73 3.95 6.58
C ALA A 273 -3.87 5.10 6.11
N ARG A 274 -4.27 6.34 6.40
CA ARG A 274 -3.52 7.56 6.10
C ARG A 274 -3.00 8.14 7.41
N ALA A 275 -1.70 8.20 7.56
CA ALA A 275 -1.09 8.87 8.70
C ALA A 275 -1.14 10.39 8.50
N GLU A 276 -1.18 11.14 9.59
CA GLU A 276 -1.07 12.61 9.59
C GLU A 276 0.19 13.12 8.87
N THR A 277 1.26 12.30 8.87
CA THR A 277 2.51 12.55 8.13
C THR A 277 2.37 12.48 6.60
N GLY A 278 1.19 12.13 6.08
CA GLY A 278 0.90 12.04 4.65
C GLY A 278 1.10 10.65 4.05
N GLU A 279 1.75 9.72 4.76
CA GLU A 279 1.91 8.34 4.30
C GLU A 279 0.58 7.61 4.20
N VAL A 280 0.41 6.78 3.17
CA VAL A 280 -0.80 6.00 2.91
C VAL A 280 -0.44 4.52 2.80
N GLN A 281 -1.13 3.70 3.57
CA GLN A 281 -1.09 2.24 3.48
C GLN A 281 -2.44 1.71 2.98
N LEU A 282 -2.42 0.98 1.87
CA LEU A 282 -3.59 0.29 1.34
C LEU A 282 -3.70 -1.11 1.96
N GLY A 283 -4.91 -1.43 2.41
CA GLY A 283 -5.27 -2.69 3.03
C GLY A 283 -5.95 -3.67 2.07
N ASN A 284 -6.69 -4.61 2.65
CA ASN A 284 -7.39 -5.65 1.90
C ASN A 284 -8.65 -5.12 1.20
N LEU A 285 -9.12 -5.88 0.21
CA LEU A 285 -10.40 -5.64 -0.46
C LEU A 285 -11.55 -5.80 0.55
N MET A 286 -12.32 -4.74 0.75
CA MET A 286 -13.46 -4.68 1.66
C MET A 286 -14.79 -4.85 0.93
N TYR A 287 -14.87 -4.49 -0.35
CA TYR A 287 -16.07 -4.62 -1.17
C TYR A 287 -15.73 -4.79 -2.64
N ALA A 288 -16.52 -5.61 -3.34
CA ALA A 288 -16.45 -5.79 -4.78
C ALA A 288 -17.85 -5.64 -5.40
N GLY A 289 -18.04 -4.59 -6.19
CA GLY A 289 -19.28 -4.32 -6.91
C GLY A 289 -19.07 -4.21 -8.41
N VAL A 290 -20.07 -4.64 -9.18
CA VAL A 290 -20.24 -4.27 -10.58
C VAL A 290 -21.69 -3.90 -10.82
N SER A 291 -21.92 -2.82 -11.55
CA SER A 291 -23.25 -2.29 -11.84
C SER A 291 -23.34 -1.75 -13.27
N GLY A 292 -24.53 -1.33 -13.70
CA GLY A 292 -24.71 -0.70 -15.02
C GLY A 292 -24.69 -1.71 -16.19
N CYS A 293 -24.86 -2.99 -15.90
CA CYS A 293 -25.07 -4.03 -16.90
C CYS A 293 -26.07 -5.07 -16.40
N SER A 294 -26.41 -6.06 -17.26
CA SER A 294 -27.48 -7.02 -16.99
C SER A 294 -27.33 -7.80 -15.68
N ASN A 295 -26.11 -7.91 -15.14
CA ASN A 295 -25.84 -8.53 -13.85
C ASN A 295 -25.21 -7.50 -12.90
N ASN A 296 -26.00 -6.99 -11.97
CA ASN A 296 -25.48 -6.24 -10.83
C ASN A 296 -24.99 -7.24 -9.78
N VAL A 297 -23.74 -7.09 -9.34
CA VAL A 297 -23.15 -7.93 -8.29
C VAL A 297 -22.60 -7.02 -7.21
N GLN A 298 -22.87 -7.36 -5.97
CA GLN A 298 -22.29 -6.73 -4.80
C GLN A 298 -21.77 -7.84 -3.90
N MET A 299 -20.50 -7.80 -3.53
CA MET A 299 -19.88 -8.81 -2.68
C MET A 299 -19.19 -8.16 -1.50
N LEU A 300 -19.43 -8.72 -0.32
CA LEU A 300 -18.88 -8.24 0.95
C LEU A 300 -18.29 -9.43 1.73
N PRO A 301 -17.10 -9.29 2.33
CA PRO A 301 -16.53 -10.32 3.18
C PRO A 301 -17.23 -10.30 4.54
N TRP A 302 -17.60 -11.49 5.01
CA TRP A 302 -18.24 -11.74 6.29
C TRP A 302 -17.52 -12.87 7.00
N GLU A 303 -17.27 -12.70 8.29
CA GLU A 303 -16.64 -13.73 9.11
C GLU A 303 -17.71 -14.62 9.72
N THR A 304 -17.54 -15.93 9.61
CA THR A 304 -18.41 -16.90 10.27
C THR A 304 -17.59 -18.06 10.80
N GLY A 305 -17.57 -18.24 12.13
CA GLY A 305 -16.83 -19.32 12.77
C GLY A 305 -15.31 -19.24 12.54
N GLY A 306 -14.73 -18.04 12.54
CA GLY A 306 -13.29 -17.81 12.36
C GLY A 306 -12.81 -17.90 10.90
N LYS A 307 -13.71 -18.03 9.92
CA LYS A 307 -13.38 -18.01 8.49
C LYS A 307 -14.06 -16.83 7.81
N THR A 308 -13.31 -16.06 7.04
CA THR A 308 -13.84 -14.99 6.19
C THR A 308 -14.30 -15.56 4.85
N GLU A 309 -15.57 -15.41 4.54
CA GLU A 309 -16.21 -15.83 3.30
C GLU A 309 -16.86 -14.64 2.60
N TRP A 310 -17.04 -14.70 1.28
CA TRP A 310 -17.71 -13.63 0.53
C TRP A 310 -19.19 -13.94 0.34
N PHE A 311 -20.03 -12.95 0.65
CA PHE A 311 -21.49 -13.02 0.51
C PHE A 311 -21.96 -11.96 -0.47
N ASP A 312 -22.98 -12.28 -1.25
CA ASP A 312 -23.62 -11.33 -2.14
C ASP A 312 -24.51 -10.32 -1.38
N GLY A 313 -25.03 -9.30 -2.07
CA GLY A 313 -25.92 -8.29 -1.47
C GLY A 313 -27.20 -8.84 -0.83
N ALA A 314 -27.60 -10.08 -1.14
CA ALA A 314 -28.73 -10.77 -0.51
C ALA A 314 -28.30 -11.63 0.70
N GLY A 315 -27.02 -11.62 1.08
CA GLY A 315 -26.47 -12.45 2.15
C GLY A 315 -26.29 -13.92 1.74
N LYS A 316 -26.15 -14.22 0.44
CA LYS A 316 -25.84 -15.56 -0.06
C LYS A 316 -24.34 -15.68 -0.32
N GLY A 317 -23.69 -16.56 0.42
CA GLY A 317 -22.31 -16.97 0.21
C GLY A 317 -22.24 -18.26 -0.58
N ASN A 318 -21.25 -18.38 -1.47
CA ASN A 318 -20.94 -19.65 -2.12
C ASN A 318 -19.76 -20.31 -1.40
N THR A 319 -19.97 -21.50 -0.86
CA THR A 319 -18.87 -22.38 -0.45
C THR A 319 -18.60 -23.34 -1.59
N THR A 320 -17.47 -23.19 -2.27
CA THR A 320 -16.96 -24.21 -3.17
C THR A 320 -16.37 -25.33 -2.31
N GLY A 321 -17.21 -26.31 -1.97
CA GLY A 321 -16.77 -27.52 -1.29
C GLY A 321 -16.21 -28.50 -2.32
N MET A 322 -14.89 -28.73 -2.31
CA MET A 322 -14.33 -29.85 -3.06
C MET A 322 -14.79 -31.17 -2.42
N MET A 323 -15.09 -32.20 -3.20
CA MET A 323 -15.38 -33.54 -2.68
C MET A 323 -14.27 -34.02 -1.75
N GLY A 324 -14.64 -34.61 -0.62
CA GLY A 324 -13.68 -35.38 0.18
C GLY A 324 -13.27 -36.62 -0.60
N MET A 325 -11.98 -36.95 -0.58
CA MET A 325 -11.52 -38.19 -1.21
C MET A 325 -12.03 -39.39 -0.39
N PRO A 326 -12.80 -40.32 -1.00
CA PRO A 326 -13.56 -41.32 -0.22
C PRO A 326 -12.70 -42.47 0.30
N ALA A 327 -11.47 -42.64 -0.20
CA ALA A 327 -10.46 -43.54 0.34
C ALA A 327 -9.07 -43.03 -0.03
N ASN A 328 -8.07 -43.30 0.83
CA ASN A 328 -6.67 -43.04 0.52
C ASN A 328 -6.10 -44.21 -0.30
N GLY A 329 -5.95 -44.02 -1.61
CA GLY A 329 -5.51 -45.08 -2.52
C GLY A 329 -5.23 -44.59 -3.93
N ARG A 330 -4.68 -45.47 -4.77
CA ARG A 330 -4.35 -45.18 -6.16
C ARG A 330 -5.58 -45.36 -7.04
N PHE A 331 -5.87 -44.40 -7.91
CA PHE A 331 -6.88 -44.56 -8.95
C PHE A 331 -6.51 -45.70 -9.89
N SER A 332 -7.36 -46.72 -10.01
CA SER A 332 -7.13 -47.89 -10.86
C SER A 332 -8.02 -47.91 -12.10
N SER A 333 -9.25 -47.40 -12.03
CA SER A 333 -10.17 -47.37 -13.17
C SER A 333 -11.13 -46.17 -13.14
N GLY A 334 -11.46 -45.65 -14.31
CA GLY A 334 -12.35 -44.49 -14.49
C GLY A 334 -13.76 -44.85 -14.94
N PHE A 335 -14.65 -43.85 -14.89
CA PHE A 335 -16.02 -43.93 -15.39
C PHE A 335 -16.05 -44.02 -16.92
N GLY A 336 -16.88 -44.90 -17.49
CA GLY A 336 -17.04 -45.03 -18.94
C GLY A 336 -17.12 -46.47 -19.46
N MET A 337 -17.28 -46.63 -20.77
CA MET A 337 -17.30 -47.94 -21.42
C MET A 337 -15.91 -48.58 -21.39
N ARG A 338 -15.81 -49.80 -20.84
CA ARG A 338 -14.56 -50.57 -20.81
C ARG A 338 -14.81 -52.07 -20.91
N ARG A 339 -13.79 -52.83 -21.34
CA ARG A 339 -13.83 -54.29 -21.30
C ARG A 339 -13.91 -54.76 -19.85
N HIS A 340 -14.91 -55.58 -19.52
CA HIS A 340 -15.14 -56.05 -18.16
C HIS A 340 -14.15 -57.17 -17.82
N PRO A 341 -13.32 -57.03 -16.77
CA PRO A 341 -12.21 -57.96 -16.51
C PRO A 341 -12.67 -59.37 -16.16
N ILE A 342 -13.90 -59.54 -15.64
CA ILE A 342 -14.46 -60.86 -15.28
C ILE A 342 -15.38 -61.42 -16.38
N LEU A 343 -16.03 -60.55 -17.17
CA LEU A 343 -17.09 -60.96 -18.11
C LEU A 343 -16.63 -60.96 -19.57
N GLY A 344 -15.47 -60.39 -19.87
CA GLY A 344 -14.83 -60.44 -21.19
C GLY A 344 -15.35 -59.47 -22.26
N TYR A 345 -16.56 -58.91 -22.11
CA TYR A 345 -17.17 -57.97 -23.06
C TYR A 345 -17.18 -56.50 -22.57
N ALA A 346 -17.45 -55.54 -23.46
CA ALA A 346 -17.51 -54.12 -23.13
C ALA A 346 -18.75 -53.77 -22.28
N ARG A 347 -18.54 -53.22 -21.08
CA ARG A 347 -19.58 -52.85 -20.13
C ARG A 347 -19.35 -51.44 -19.59
N MET A 348 -20.44 -50.71 -19.34
CA MET A 348 -20.39 -49.38 -18.74
C MET A 348 -19.94 -49.47 -17.28
N HIS A 349 -18.82 -48.83 -16.96
CA HIS A 349 -18.36 -48.63 -15.60
C HIS A 349 -18.99 -47.36 -15.02
N LYS A 350 -19.92 -47.53 -14.08
CA LYS A 350 -20.76 -46.46 -13.50
C LYS A 350 -20.08 -45.66 -12.40
N GLY A 351 -18.80 -45.94 -12.13
CA GLY A 351 -18.04 -45.32 -11.06
C GLY A 351 -16.55 -45.20 -11.35
N MET A 352 -15.79 -45.03 -10.28
CA MET A 352 -14.36 -44.90 -10.24
C MET A 352 -13.80 -45.91 -9.24
N ASP A 353 -12.76 -46.64 -9.62
CA ASP A 353 -12.12 -47.63 -8.76
C ASP A 353 -10.87 -47.02 -8.12
N ILE A 354 -10.80 -47.11 -6.79
CA ILE A 354 -9.67 -46.65 -5.97
C ILE A 354 -9.06 -47.89 -5.30
N ALA A 355 -7.89 -48.30 -5.80
CA ALA A 355 -7.14 -49.40 -5.23
C ALA A 355 -6.55 -48.99 -3.88
N ALA A 356 -6.89 -49.74 -2.84
CA ALA A 356 -6.43 -49.54 -1.48
C ALA A 356 -6.38 -50.90 -0.76
N ALA A 357 -5.55 -51.01 0.27
CA ALA A 357 -5.42 -52.26 1.03
C ALA A 357 -6.77 -52.66 1.65
N TRP A 358 -7.02 -53.97 1.76
CA TRP A 358 -8.20 -54.48 2.47
C TRP A 358 -8.27 -53.89 3.88
N GLY A 359 -9.45 -53.47 4.31
CA GLY A 359 -9.67 -52.84 5.62
C GLY A 359 -9.38 -51.33 5.68
N SER A 360 -8.85 -50.72 4.60
CA SER A 360 -8.58 -49.28 4.56
C SER A 360 -9.85 -48.46 4.81
N PRO A 361 -9.78 -47.34 5.55
CA PRO A 361 -10.98 -46.56 5.90
C PRO A 361 -11.61 -45.92 4.67
N VAL A 362 -12.95 -45.98 4.62
CA VAL A 362 -13.77 -45.32 3.60
C VAL A 362 -14.56 -44.19 4.24
N PHE A 363 -14.51 -43.01 3.64
CA PHE A 363 -15.10 -41.77 4.16
C PHE A 363 -16.23 -41.24 3.28
N ALA A 364 -17.22 -40.58 3.89
CA ALA A 364 -18.27 -39.88 3.15
C ALA A 364 -17.69 -38.68 2.38
N ALA A 365 -17.95 -38.63 1.07
CA ALA A 365 -17.44 -37.57 0.19
C ALA A 365 -18.09 -36.20 0.42
N ALA A 366 -19.31 -36.17 0.97
CA ALA A 366 -20.09 -34.99 1.32
C ALA A 366 -21.09 -35.30 2.45
N ASP A 367 -21.65 -34.26 3.08
CA ASP A 367 -22.70 -34.40 4.10
C ASP A 367 -23.96 -35.03 3.51
N GLY A 368 -24.68 -35.87 4.26
CA GLY A 368 -25.88 -36.50 3.73
C GLY A 368 -26.57 -37.48 4.67
N VAL A 369 -27.54 -38.21 4.12
CA VAL A 369 -28.30 -39.27 4.80
C VAL A 369 -28.08 -40.59 4.09
N VAL A 370 -27.72 -41.64 4.83
CA VAL A 370 -27.53 -42.99 4.30
C VAL A 370 -28.87 -43.54 3.82
N GLN A 371 -29.01 -43.77 2.52
CA GLN A 371 -30.20 -44.38 1.93
C GLN A 371 -30.15 -45.90 1.97
N LEU A 372 -28.97 -46.48 1.77
CA LEU A 372 -28.75 -47.92 1.74
C LEU A 372 -27.45 -48.24 2.46
N ALA A 373 -27.46 -49.28 3.28
CA ALA A 373 -26.27 -49.85 3.91
C ALA A 373 -26.48 -51.36 4.03
N GLY A 374 -25.91 -52.14 3.10
CA GLY A 374 -26.11 -53.59 3.08
C GLY A 374 -25.52 -54.27 1.85
N ARG A 375 -25.86 -55.55 1.65
CA ARG A 375 -25.36 -56.36 0.53
C ARG A 375 -26.20 -56.12 -0.72
N SER A 376 -25.55 -55.87 -1.86
CA SER A 376 -26.17 -55.46 -3.12
C SER A 376 -25.49 -56.13 -4.32
N SER A 377 -25.83 -57.40 -4.57
CA SER A 377 -25.45 -58.17 -5.77
C SER A 377 -23.98 -57.92 -6.20
N GLY A 378 -23.76 -57.47 -7.45
CA GLY A 378 -22.43 -57.22 -8.02
C GLY A 378 -21.58 -56.20 -7.26
N TYR A 379 -22.18 -55.30 -6.47
CA TYR A 379 -21.44 -54.34 -5.64
C TYR A 379 -20.93 -54.95 -4.32
N GLY A 380 -21.32 -56.16 -3.97
CA GLY A 380 -20.99 -56.73 -2.66
C GLY A 380 -21.63 -55.91 -1.54
N ASN A 381 -20.87 -55.52 -0.54
CA ASN A 381 -21.35 -54.58 0.48
C ASN A 381 -21.33 -53.15 -0.07
N LEU A 382 -22.48 -52.48 -0.03
CA LEU A 382 -22.73 -51.18 -0.62
C LEU A 382 -23.31 -50.22 0.42
N ILE A 383 -22.79 -48.99 0.42
CA ILE A 383 -23.39 -47.83 1.08
C ILE A 383 -23.85 -46.85 -0.01
N ARG A 384 -25.08 -46.33 0.07
CA ARG A 384 -25.54 -45.19 -0.74
C ARG A 384 -25.94 -44.03 0.18
N ILE A 385 -25.47 -42.83 -0.13
CA ILE A 385 -25.75 -41.60 0.63
C ILE A 385 -26.46 -40.60 -0.28
N SER A 386 -27.55 -40.01 0.20
CA SER A 386 -28.19 -38.84 -0.43
C SER A 386 -27.62 -37.56 0.16
N HIS A 387 -27.19 -36.64 -0.72
CA HIS A 387 -26.60 -35.36 -0.34
C HIS A 387 -27.58 -34.18 -0.50
N GLY A 388 -28.81 -34.44 -0.94
CA GLY A 388 -29.80 -33.40 -1.26
C GLY A 388 -29.61 -32.81 -2.67
N GLY A 389 -30.61 -32.05 -3.14
CA GLY A 389 -30.59 -31.42 -4.47
C GLY A 389 -30.45 -32.40 -5.63
N GLY A 390 -30.97 -33.62 -5.48
CA GLY A 390 -30.86 -34.69 -6.47
C GLY A 390 -29.50 -35.40 -6.52
N ASN A 391 -28.56 -35.05 -5.64
CA ASN A 391 -27.23 -35.66 -5.63
C ASN A 391 -27.12 -36.83 -4.66
N GLY A 392 -26.32 -37.84 -5.01
CA GLY A 392 -25.99 -38.97 -4.14
C GLY A 392 -24.64 -39.58 -4.45
N SER A 393 -24.13 -40.44 -3.56
CA SER A 393 -22.90 -41.21 -3.76
C SER A 393 -23.08 -42.68 -3.39
N GLY A 394 -22.29 -43.55 -4.01
CA GLY A 394 -22.25 -45.00 -3.77
C GLY A 394 -20.83 -45.49 -3.45
N TYR A 395 -20.72 -46.42 -2.50
CA TYR A 395 -19.46 -46.98 -2.00
C TYR A 395 -19.56 -48.51 -1.97
N GLY A 396 -19.02 -49.18 -3.00
CA GLY A 396 -19.12 -50.62 -3.21
C GLY A 396 -17.87 -51.41 -2.83
N HIS A 397 -18.00 -52.73 -2.88
CA HIS A 397 -16.98 -53.74 -2.59
C HIS A 397 -16.44 -53.72 -1.15
N LEU A 398 -17.20 -53.15 -0.21
CA LEU A 398 -16.74 -52.94 1.16
C LEU A 398 -16.51 -54.28 1.89
N SER A 399 -15.51 -54.32 2.78
CA SER A 399 -15.32 -55.44 3.71
C SER A 399 -16.25 -55.32 4.91
N ARG A 400 -16.45 -54.08 5.37
CA ARG A 400 -17.26 -53.74 6.54
C ARG A 400 -18.02 -52.44 6.33
N ILE A 401 -19.25 -52.41 6.81
CA ILE A 401 -20.13 -51.23 6.85
C ILE A 401 -20.18 -50.73 8.29
N LEU A 402 -20.01 -49.42 8.50
CA LEU A 402 -20.00 -48.78 9.84
C LEU A 402 -21.22 -47.89 10.10
N VAL A 403 -22.14 -47.81 9.15
CA VAL A 403 -23.32 -46.95 9.20
C VAL A 403 -24.58 -47.73 8.85
N ARG A 404 -25.75 -47.20 9.22
CA ARG A 404 -27.06 -47.79 8.94
C ARG A 404 -27.93 -46.87 8.08
N ALA A 405 -28.90 -47.45 7.38
CA ALA A 405 -29.90 -46.66 6.65
C ALA A 405 -30.62 -45.66 7.58
N GLY A 406 -30.89 -44.46 7.09
CA GLY A 406 -31.45 -43.33 7.85
C GLY A 406 -30.44 -42.53 8.67
N GLN A 407 -29.18 -42.97 8.78
CA GLN A 407 -28.16 -42.25 9.55
C GLN A 407 -27.67 -40.99 8.82
N HIS A 408 -27.61 -39.87 9.54
CA HIS A 408 -26.91 -38.66 9.07
C HIS A 408 -25.40 -38.85 9.17
N VAL A 409 -24.69 -38.48 8.11
CA VAL A 409 -23.23 -38.55 8.02
C VAL A 409 -22.66 -37.21 7.56
N ARG A 410 -21.50 -36.87 8.12
CA ARG A 410 -20.75 -35.66 7.74
C ARG A 410 -19.65 -36.01 6.73
N LYS A 411 -19.27 -35.06 5.89
CA LYS A 411 -18.12 -35.15 5.01
C LYS A 411 -16.87 -35.53 5.81
N GLY A 412 -16.12 -36.52 5.32
CA GLY A 412 -14.93 -37.03 5.98
C GLY A 412 -15.21 -37.97 7.16
N GLN A 413 -16.47 -38.22 7.51
CA GLN A 413 -16.82 -39.25 8.49
C GLN A 413 -16.54 -40.63 7.91
N GLN A 414 -15.91 -41.50 8.68
CA GLN A 414 -15.69 -42.89 8.27
C GLN A 414 -17.02 -43.65 8.25
N ILE A 415 -17.32 -44.26 7.10
CA ILE A 415 -18.59 -44.97 6.85
C ILE A 415 -18.40 -46.46 6.60
N GLY A 416 -17.19 -46.90 6.30
CA GLY A 416 -16.90 -48.30 6.00
C GLY A 416 -15.40 -48.59 5.90
N ALA A 417 -15.10 -49.77 5.38
CA ALA A 417 -13.74 -50.20 5.09
C ALA A 417 -13.67 -50.89 3.70
N VAL A 418 -12.57 -50.65 2.99
CA VAL A 418 -12.28 -51.23 1.67
C VAL A 418 -12.27 -52.76 1.77
N GLY A 419 -12.78 -53.43 0.75
CA GLY A 419 -12.81 -54.89 0.70
C GLY A 419 -12.66 -55.41 -0.71
N ASN A 420 -13.16 -56.63 -0.91
CA ASN A 420 -13.17 -57.34 -2.18
C ASN A 420 -14.48 -58.13 -2.34
N THR A 421 -15.60 -57.59 -1.84
CA THR A 421 -16.90 -58.29 -1.86
C THR A 421 -17.63 -58.07 -3.18
N GLY A 422 -18.46 -59.03 -3.60
CA GLY A 422 -19.19 -58.93 -4.86
C GLY A 422 -18.30 -59.22 -6.07
N MET A 423 -18.57 -58.56 -7.20
CA MET A 423 -17.88 -58.76 -8.47
C MET A 423 -16.62 -57.90 -8.56
N SER A 424 -15.55 -58.33 -7.88
CA SER A 424 -14.29 -57.61 -7.77
C SER A 424 -13.08 -58.54 -8.00
N THR A 425 -12.04 -58.04 -8.66
CA THR A 425 -10.82 -58.82 -8.96
C THR A 425 -9.73 -58.70 -7.89
N GLY A 426 -9.83 -57.70 -7.00
CA GLY A 426 -8.86 -57.47 -5.93
C GLY A 426 -9.29 -56.30 -5.04
N PRO A 427 -8.63 -56.08 -3.88
CA PRO A 427 -9.05 -55.05 -2.94
C PRO A 427 -9.10 -53.63 -3.54
N HIS A 428 -10.29 -53.05 -3.61
CA HIS A 428 -10.51 -51.68 -4.07
C HIS A 428 -11.87 -51.13 -3.59
N LEU A 429 -12.00 -49.81 -3.60
CA LEU A 429 -13.28 -49.13 -3.44
C LEU A 429 -13.85 -48.81 -4.82
N HIS A 430 -15.08 -49.26 -5.10
CA HIS A 430 -15.85 -48.78 -6.24
C HIS A 430 -16.72 -47.60 -5.81
N TYR A 431 -16.43 -46.41 -6.34
CA TYR A 431 -17.07 -45.15 -5.96
C TYR A 431 -17.93 -44.58 -7.09
N GLU A 432 -19.21 -44.37 -6.82
CA GLU A 432 -20.16 -43.80 -7.77
C GLU A 432 -20.65 -42.41 -7.30
N TRP A 433 -20.89 -41.52 -8.26
CA TRP A 433 -21.63 -40.29 -8.03
C TRP A 433 -22.93 -40.30 -8.84
N TYR A 434 -24.03 -39.90 -8.22
CA TYR A 434 -25.34 -39.81 -8.86
C TYR A 434 -25.82 -38.36 -8.91
N ARG A 435 -26.41 -37.98 -10.04
CA ARG A 435 -27.18 -36.75 -10.21
C ARG A 435 -28.56 -37.11 -10.76
N ASN A 436 -29.61 -36.76 -10.03
CA ASN A 436 -31.00 -37.12 -10.30
C ASN A 436 -31.18 -38.63 -10.56
N GLY A 437 -30.49 -39.46 -9.78
CA GLY A 437 -30.54 -40.93 -9.89
C GLY A 437 -29.65 -41.53 -10.99
N VAL A 438 -29.04 -40.72 -11.86
CA VAL A 438 -28.16 -41.19 -12.95
C VAL A 438 -26.70 -41.13 -12.52
N ALA A 439 -25.94 -42.21 -12.75
CA ALA A 439 -24.52 -42.25 -12.47
C ALA A 439 -23.75 -41.32 -13.43
N VAL A 440 -22.89 -40.47 -12.89
CA VAL A 440 -22.07 -39.50 -13.64
C VAL A 440 -20.60 -39.65 -13.26
N ASN A 441 -19.70 -39.19 -14.12
CA ASN A 441 -18.27 -39.26 -13.85
C ASN A 441 -17.91 -38.46 -12.57
N PRO A 442 -17.46 -39.10 -11.48
CA PRO A 442 -17.17 -38.39 -10.24
C PRO A 442 -16.07 -37.33 -10.39
N ARG A 443 -15.15 -37.47 -11.35
CA ARG A 443 -14.09 -36.47 -11.61
C ARG A 443 -14.63 -35.14 -12.17
N SER A 444 -15.86 -35.13 -12.66
CA SER A 444 -16.49 -33.95 -13.28
C SER A 444 -17.32 -33.10 -12.31
N ILE A 445 -17.39 -33.48 -11.03
CA ILE A 445 -18.30 -32.87 -10.06
C ILE A 445 -17.55 -31.96 -9.09
N SER A 446 -17.99 -30.70 -8.99
CA SER A 446 -17.62 -29.75 -7.93
C SER A 446 -18.88 -29.32 -7.18
N PHE A 447 -18.88 -29.29 -5.84
CA PHE A 447 -20.01 -28.73 -5.09
C PHE A 447 -19.82 -27.25 -4.86
N SER A 448 -20.85 -26.49 -5.21
CA SER A 448 -21.13 -25.20 -4.60
C SER A 448 -22.26 -25.40 -3.60
N SER A 449 -22.00 -25.30 -2.31
CA SER A 449 -23.07 -25.22 -1.30
C SER A 449 -23.33 -23.74 -0.99
N THR A 450 -24.58 -23.31 -1.07
CA THR A 450 -24.96 -21.92 -0.82
C THR A 450 -25.26 -21.75 0.66
N LYS A 451 -24.47 -20.92 1.34
CA LYS A 451 -24.68 -20.55 2.74
C LYS A 451 -25.45 -19.23 2.76
N GLN A 452 -26.59 -19.20 3.46
CA GLN A 452 -27.43 -18.01 3.56
C GLN A 452 -27.30 -17.42 4.96
N LEU A 453 -26.96 -16.13 5.08
CA LEU A 453 -27.05 -15.40 6.34
C LEU A 453 -28.52 -15.19 6.71
N SER A 454 -28.85 -15.35 8.00
CA SER A 454 -30.20 -15.19 8.54
C SER A 454 -30.18 -14.45 9.89
N GLY A 455 -31.34 -13.96 10.32
CA GLY A 455 -31.48 -13.31 11.64
C GLY A 455 -30.61 -12.07 11.82
N GLY A 456 -29.98 -11.96 13.00
CA GLY A 456 -29.14 -10.82 13.38
C GLY A 456 -27.92 -10.60 12.46
N ASP A 457 -27.30 -11.68 11.99
CA ASP A 457 -26.15 -11.61 11.09
C ASP A 457 -26.52 -10.94 9.76
N LEU A 458 -27.70 -11.22 9.22
CA LEU A 458 -28.19 -10.57 7.99
C LEU A 458 -28.45 -9.08 8.21
N GLY A 459 -28.97 -8.70 9.39
CA GLY A 459 -29.17 -7.30 9.76
C GLY A 459 -27.85 -6.52 9.81
N GLN A 460 -26.85 -7.06 10.52
CA GLN A 460 -25.52 -6.46 10.60
C GLN A 460 -24.81 -6.44 9.24
N PHE A 461 -24.96 -7.50 8.43
CA PHE A 461 -24.43 -7.56 7.08
C PHE A 461 -24.97 -6.42 6.20
N ARG A 462 -26.29 -6.18 6.24
CA ARG A 462 -26.93 -5.09 5.50
C ARG A 462 -26.47 -3.72 5.98
N ALA A 463 -26.33 -3.53 7.29
CA ALA A 463 -25.79 -2.29 7.86
C ALA A 463 -24.35 -2.03 7.39
N LYS A 464 -23.49 -3.07 7.41
CA LYS A 464 -22.11 -3.00 6.92
C LYS A 464 -22.06 -2.69 5.42
N LEU A 465 -22.92 -3.33 4.61
CA LEU A 465 -23.03 -3.05 3.18
C LEU A 465 -23.46 -1.59 2.94
N GLY A 466 -24.44 -1.08 3.70
CA GLY A 466 -24.88 0.32 3.64
C GLY A 466 -23.74 1.29 3.97
N ALA A 467 -22.97 1.02 5.02
CA ALA A 467 -21.80 1.82 5.37
C ALA A 467 -20.74 1.83 4.27
N MET A 468 -20.49 0.71 3.59
CA MET A 468 -19.58 0.65 2.44
C MET A 468 -20.10 1.51 1.27
N MET A 469 -21.40 1.48 1.01
CA MET A 469 -22.02 2.28 -0.06
C MET A 469 -22.05 3.78 0.22
N ALA A 470 -21.94 4.18 1.49
CA ALA A 470 -21.85 5.58 1.91
C ALA A 470 -20.43 6.17 1.79
N VAL A 471 -19.40 5.33 1.59
CA VAL A 471 -18.03 5.83 1.39
C VAL A 471 -17.97 6.66 0.10
N PRO A 472 -17.46 7.91 0.15
CA PRO A 472 -17.34 8.76 -1.02
C PRO A 472 -16.35 8.16 -2.03
N VAL A 473 -16.58 8.39 -3.31
CA VAL A 473 -15.66 7.93 -4.37
C VAL A 473 -14.40 8.77 -4.29
N GLY A 474 -13.28 8.11 -3.99
CA GLY A 474 -11.96 8.73 -4.06
C GLY A 474 -11.58 8.93 -5.52
N HIS A 475 -11.48 10.18 -5.96
CA HIS A 475 -10.78 10.49 -7.20
C HIS A 475 -9.30 10.21 -6.95
N GLY A 476 -8.75 9.18 -7.60
CA GLY A 476 -7.36 8.80 -7.41
C GLY A 476 -6.44 9.98 -7.71
N LEU A 477 -5.60 10.35 -6.73
CA LEU A 477 -4.50 11.33 -6.81
C LEU A 477 -4.56 12.22 -8.06
N SER A 478 -5.54 13.12 -8.14
CA SER A 478 -5.35 14.32 -8.94
C SER A 478 -4.16 15.03 -8.31
N GLN A 479 -3.11 15.26 -9.10
CA GLN A 479 -2.12 16.26 -8.74
C GLN A 479 -2.92 17.55 -8.58
N ASP A 480 -3.06 18.00 -7.33
CA ASP A 480 -3.50 19.35 -7.06
C ASP A 480 -2.39 20.26 -7.64
N GLU A 481 -2.67 20.84 -8.81
CA GLU A 481 -1.91 21.96 -9.36
C GLU A 481 -2.30 23.20 -8.56
N ASP A 482 -1.53 23.49 -7.51
CA ASP A 482 -1.41 24.82 -6.91
C ASP A 482 -0.14 25.52 -7.40
#